data_AF-A0A8J3ZU21-F1
#
_entry.id   AF-A0A8J3ZU21-F1
#
_cell.length_a   1.000
_cell.length_b   1.000
_cell.length_c   1.000
_cell.angle_alpha   90.00
_cell.angle_beta   90.00
_cell.angle_gamma   90.00
#
_symmetry.space_group_name_H-M   'P 1'
#
loop_
_entity.id
_entity.type
_entity.pdbx_description
1 polymer ?
#
loop_
_entity_poly.entity_id
_entity_poly.type
_entity_poly.pdbx_seq_one_letter_code
_entity_poly.pdbx_strand_id
1 'polypeptide(L)'
;MDADVAFQRVAMLTAAGDLAGARSVVRSLGDRADAAGQALLAGRALRLAATLDRALGDTDDAVATARRAVEHATAAGDADLLTAAWAELGESLVVSGRAADGAAAYGHAAAHAGSPEKAAALHRMRSLADGDASPRIDDAARLLRDAREAVGAGAPGTVGAGAAGAAMHADLAFLAATRALDERDLPRALAEIRSARRHALDGRAVLPYIAAAVAESAVAELIGDDVAAYGSLATGYATVGDVVGKELSASTFEGPLVRLRERWGHDRFARAKRAYEDRRRRARVT
;
A
#
# COMPACT_ATOMS: atom_id res chain seq x y z
N MET A 1 -7.11 -24.69 32.62
CA MET A 1 -5.87 -24.12 32.06
C MET A 1 -6.09 -22.64 31.85
N ASP A 2 -5.24 -21.83 32.48
CA ASP A 2 -5.16 -20.37 32.35
C ASP A 2 -4.92 -19.98 30.87
N ALA A 3 -5.44 -18.82 30.45
CA ALA A 3 -5.28 -18.29 29.10
C ALA A 3 -3.80 -18.04 28.76
N ASP A 4 -3.04 -17.50 29.71
CA ASP A 4 -1.62 -17.20 29.49
C ASP A 4 -0.80 -18.48 29.28
N VAL A 5 -1.06 -19.51 30.10
CA VAL A 5 -0.45 -20.84 29.95
C VAL A 5 -0.81 -21.45 28.60
N ALA A 6 -2.05 -21.27 28.15
CA ALA A 6 -2.49 -21.77 26.84
C ALA A 6 -1.75 -21.07 25.69
N PHE A 7 -1.64 -19.74 25.70
CA PHE A 7 -0.93 -19.00 24.66
C PHE A 7 0.57 -19.26 24.65
N GLN A 8 1.21 -19.40 25.83
CA GLN A 8 2.62 -19.82 25.92
C GLN A 8 2.83 -21.20 25.30
N ARG A 9 1.92 -22.15 25.58
CA ARG A 9 1.97 -23.49 24.98
C ARG A 9 1.77 -23.44 23.46
N VAL A 10 0.85 -22.62 22.96
CA VAL A 10 0.67 -22.40 21.51
C VAL A 10 1.94 -21.86 20.88
N ALA A 11 2.58 -20.84 21.47
CA ALA A 11 3.82 -20.28 20.95
C ALA A 11 4.96 -21.32 20.91
N MET A 12 5.09 -22.14 21.96
CA MET A 12 6.07 -23.23 22.01
C MET A 12 5.82 -24.28 20.92
N LEU A 13 4.56 -24.70 20.72
CA LEU A 13 4.20 -25.70 19.70
C LEU A 13 4.43 -25.17 18.29
N THR A 14 4.06 -23.91 18.01
CA THR A 14 4.33 -23.25 16.73
C THR A 14 5.84 -23.13 16.46
N ALA A 15 6.64 -22.78 17.47
CA ALA A 15 8.10 -22.72 17.35
C ALA A 15 8.73 -24.11 17.08
N ALA A 16 8.11 -25.19 17.57
CA ALA A 16 8.51 -26.56 17.30
C ALA A 16 7.98 -27.10 15.95
N GLY A 17 7.20 -26.32 15.20
CA GLY A 17 6.56 -26.73 13.95
C GLY A 17 5.31 -27.60 14.12
N ASP A 18 4.85 -27.83 15.36
CA ASP A 18 3.62 -28.58 15.64
C ASP A 18 2.38 -27.68 15.54
N LEU A 19 2.03 -27.30 14.31
CA LEU A 19 0.88 -26.45 14.02
C LEU A 19 -0.46 -27.12 14.37
N ALA A 20 -0.54 -28.45 14.25
CA ALA A 20 -1.75 -29.21 14.58
C ALA A 20 -2.00 -29.22 16.10
N GLY A 21 -0.95 -29.43 16.90
CA GLY A 21 -1.00 -29.32 18.35
C GLY A 21 -1.34 -27.90 18.80
N ALA A 22 -0.69 -26.88 18.23
CA ALA A 22 -1.00 -25.47 18.49
C ALA A 22 -2.48 -25.17 18.23
N ARG A 23 -3.02 -25.64 17.10
CA ARG A 23 -4.43 -25.50 16.73
C ARG A 23 -5.36 -26.14 17.76
N SER A 24 -5.08 -27.38 18.17
CA SER A 24 -5.91 -28.09 19.14
C SER A 24 -5.99 -27.34 20.47
N VAL A 25 -4.86 -26.83 20.97
CA VAL A 25 -4.79 -26.06 22.21
C VAL A 25 -5.62 -24.78 22.12
N VAL A 26 -5.48 -24.01 21.04
CA VAL A 26 -6.19 -22.73 20.91
C VAL A 26 -7.69 -22.91 20.65
N ARG A 27 -8.12 -23.94 19.90
CA ARG A 27 -9.56 -24.27 19.73
C ARG A 27 -10.18 -24.64 21.09
N SER A 28 -9.52 -25.50 21.86
CA SER A 28 -9.99 -25.86 23.22
C SER A 28 -10.04 -24.67 24.18
N LEU A 29 -9.13 -23.69 24.03
CA LEU A 29 -9.22 -22.43 24.77
C LEU A 29 -10.45 -21.62 24.34
N GLY A 30 -10.67 -21.48 23.04
CA GLY A 30 -11.82 -20.77 22.47
C GLY A 30 -13.15 -21.34 22.95
N ASP A 31 -13.33 -22.66 22.86
CA ASP A 31 -14.58 -23.32 23.27
C ASP A 31 -14.86 -23.18 24.77
N ARG A 32 -13.82 -23.26 25.63
CA ARG A 32 -13.97 -23.03 27.07
C ARG A 32 -14.29 -21.57 27.40
N ALA A 33 -13.65 -20.62 26.70
CA ALA A 33 -13.91 -19.20 26.88
C ALA A 33 -15.34 -18.84 26.46
N ASP A 34 -15.82 -19.42 25.35
CA ASP A 34 -17.20 -19.28 24.87
C ASP A 34 -18.20 -19.83 25.90
N ALA A 35 -18.01 -21.06 26.36
CA ALA A 35 -18.84 -21.67 27.40
C ALA A 35 -18.86 -20.87 28.72
N ALA A 36 -17.80 -20.10 29.00
CA ALA A 36 -17.69 -19.21 30.15
C ALA A 36 -18.22 -17.78 29.90
N GLY A 37 -18.75 -17.48 28.71
CA GLY A 37 -19.23 -16.13 28.34
C GLY A 37 -18.12 -15.09 28.13
N GLN A 38 -16.87 -15.52 27.95
CA GLN A 38 -15.71 -14.65 27.80
C GLN A 38 -15.47 -14.30 26.32
N ALA A 39 -16.39 -13.53 25.74
CA ALA A 39 -16.40 -13.21 24.29
C ALA A 39 -15.06 -12.67 23.76
N LEU A 40 -14.40 -11.77 24.49
CA LEU A 40 -13.11 -11.21 24.09
C LEU A 40 -12.02 -12.28 23.96
N LEU A 41 -11.93 -13.20 24.92
CA LEU A 41 -10.94 -14.28 24.91
C LEU A 41 -11.29 -15.32 23.83
N ALA A 42 -12.56 -15.68 23.70
CA ALA A 42 -13.04 -16.58 22.65
C ALA A 42 -12.70 -16.04 21.25
N GLY A 43 -13.00 -14.78 20.97
CA GLY A 43 -12.67 -14.14 19.69
C GLY A 43 -11.17 -14.11 19.39
N ARG A 44 -10.32 -13.81 20.38
CA ARG A 44 -8.85 -13.84 20.22
C ARG A 44 -8.33 -15.25 19.92
N ALA A 45 -8.82 -16.25 20.63
CA ALA A 45 -8.44 -17.65 20.44
C ALA A 45 -8.87 -18.16 19.06
N LEU A 46 -10.11 -17.87 18.64
CA LEU A 46 -10.63 -18.28 17.34
C LEU A 46 -9.91 -17.59 16.17
N ARG A 47 -9.53 -16.31 16.30
CA ARG A 47 -8.71 -15.65 15.27
C ARG A 47 -7.38 -16.38 15.03
N LEU A 48 -6.69 -16.75 16.10
CA LEU A 48 -5.44 -17.51 16.01
C LEU A 48 -5.66 -18.94 15.48
N ALA A 49 -6.77 -19.58 15.85
CA ALA A 49 -7.18 -20.86 15.29
C ALA A 49 -7.37 -20.79 13.77
N ALA A 50 -8.03 -19.74 13.27
CA ALA A 50 -8.22 -19.53 11.83
C ALA A 50 -6.88 -19.36 11.09
N THR A 51 -5.93 -18.61 11.66
CA THR A 51 -4.57 -18.50 11.08
C THR A 51 -3.89 -19.86 10.98
N LEU A 52 -4.02 -20.71 12.01
CA LEU A 52 -3.43 -22.05 12.02
C LEU A 52 -4.13 -23.00 11.03
N ASP A 53 -5.45 -22.89 10.88
CA ASP A 53 -6.21 -23.63 9.87
C ASP A 53 -5.71 -23.30 8.45
N ARG A 54 -5.49 -22.01 8.14
CA ARG A 54 -4.89 -21.60 6.86
C ARG A 54 -3.50 -22.16 6.67
N ALA A 55 -2.66 -22.11 7.71
CA ALA A 55 -1.29 -22.61 7.65
C ALA A 55 -1.22 -24.13 7.42
N LEU A 56 -2.24 -24.87 7.85
CA LEU A 56 -2.38 -26.31 7.63
C LEU A 56 -3.03 -26.66 6.28
N GLY A 57 -3.52 -25.66 5.53
CA GLY A 57 -4.22 -25.85 4.25
C GLY A 57 -5.73 -26.12 4.38
N ASP A 58 -6.28 -26.05 5.59
CA ASP A 58 -7.69 -26.32 5.89
C ASP A 58 -8.52 -25.04 5.67
N THR A 59 -8.60 -24.58 4.42
CA THR A 59 -9.10 -23.23 4.07
C THR A 59 -10.57 -22.99 4.41
N ASP A 60 -11.45 -23.99 4.25
CA ASP A 60 -12.86 -23.88 4.63
C ASP A 60 -13.06 -23.77 6.14
N ASP A 61 -12.30 -24.55 6.91
CA ASP A 61 -12.25 -24.50 8.37
C ASP A 61 -11.76 -23.13 8.85
N ALA A 62 -10.76 -22.55 8.18
CA ALA A 62 -10.27 -21.22 8.48
C ALA A 62 -11.36 -20.14 8.28
N VAL A 63 -12.13 -20.22 7.21
CA VAL A 63 -13.25 -19.28 6.95
C VAL A 63 -14.34 -19.44 8.02
N ALA A 64 -14.74 -20.67 8.34
CA ALA A 64 -15.75 -20.95 9.36
C ALA A 64 -15.31 -20.43 10.74
N THR A 65 -14.06 -20.68 11.11
CA THR A 65 -13.48 -20.25 12.38
C THR A 65 -13.32 -18.73 12.46
N ALA A 66 -12.90 -18.07 11.38
CA ALA A 66 -12.78 -16.61 11.33
C ALA A 66 -14.15 -15.90 11.45
N ARG A 67 -15.23 -16.47 10.88
CA ARG A 67 -16.60 -15.95 11.06
C ARG A 67 -17.04 -15.99 12.52
N ARG A 68 -16.81 -17.10 13.21
CA ARG A 68 -17.07 -17.19 14.66
C ARG A 68 -16.26 -16.15 15.45
N ALA A 69 -15.01 -15.91 15.06
CA ALA A 69 -14.19 -14.86 15.68
C ALA A 69 -14.82 -13.45 15.53
N VAL A 70 -15.39 -13.13 14.35
CA VAL A 70 -16.13 -11.88 14.10
C VAL A 70 -17.38 -11.77 14.97
N GLU A 71 -18.15 -12.85 15.11
CA GLU A 71 -19.34 -12.90 15.97
C GLU A 71 -18.99 -12.56 17.43
N HIS A 72 -17.94 -13.19 17.97
CA HIS A 72 -17.48 -12.91 19.33
C HIS A 72 -16.88 -11.52 19.49
N ALA A 73 -16.14 -11.02 18.50
CA ALA A 73 -15.59 -9.67 18.52
C ALA A 73 -16.71 -8.62 18.54
N THR A 74 -17.79 -8.87 17.78
CA THR A 74 -18.98 -8.02 17.76
C THR A 74 -19.69 -8.04 19.12
N ALA A 75 -19.88 -9.22 19.70
CA ALA A 75 -20.49 -9.37 21.02
C ALA A 75 -19.66 -8.71 22.13
N ALA A 76 -18.32 -8.71 22.01
CA ALA A 76 -17.42 -8.07 22.96
C ALA A 76 -17.42 -6.52 22.86
N GLY A 77 -17.86 -5.94 21.74
CA GLY A 77 -17.84 -4.49 21.51
C GLY A 77 -16.43 -3.89 21.41
N ASP A 78 -15.41 -4.71 21.19
CA ASP A 78 -14.01 -4.28 21.12
C ASP A 78 -13.62 -4.01 19.66
N ALA A 79 -13.43 -2.72 19.33
CA ALA A 79 -13.16 -2.28 17.96
C ALA A 79 -11.86 -2.85 17.38
N ASP A 80 -10.82 -2.97 18.22
CA ASP A 80 -9.52 -3.49 17.77
C ASP A 80 -9.57 -4.98 17.45
N LEU A 81 -10.25 -5.76 18.30
CA LEU A 81 -10.54 -7.16 18.05
C LEU A 81 -11.43 -7.33 16.83
N LEU A 82 -12.44 -6.47 16.65
CA LEU A 82 -13.34 -6.51 15.50
C LEU A 82 -12.60 -6.22 14.19
N THR A 83 -11.72 -5.21 14.15
CA THR A 83 -10.82 -4.98 13.01
C THR A 83 -9.96 -6.21 12.73
N ALA A 84 -9.35 -6.80 13.75
CA ALA A 84 -8.47 -7.95 13.58
C ALA A 84 -9.23 -9.20 13.11
N ALA A 85 -10.45 -9.44 13.59
CA ALA A 85 -11.28 -10.57 13.19
C ALA A 85 -11.76 -10.45 11.75
N TRP A 86 -12.20 -9.25 11.33
CA TRP A 86 -12.57 -9.00 9.92
C TRP A 86 -11.39 -9.11 8.97
N ALA A 87 -10.20 -8.65 9.37
CA ALA A 87 -8.99 -8.79 8.57
C ALA A 87 -8.60 -10.27 8.37
N GLU A 88 -8.67 -11.09 9.43
CA GLU A 88 -8.41 -12.54 9.33
C GLU A 88 -9.44 -13.22 8.43
N LEU A 89 -10.73 -12.87 8.54
CA LEU A 89 -11.77 -13.40 7.67
C LEU A 89 -11.50 -13.02 6.19
N GLY A 90 -11.09 -11.77 5.94
CA GLY A 90 -10.68 -11.32 4.61
C GLY A 90 -9.57 -12.17 4.02
N GLU A 91 -8.55 -12.46 4.82
CA GLU A 91 -7.41 -13.29 4.38
C GLU A 91 -7.83 -14.75 4.13
N SER A 92 -8.63 -15.34 5.03
CA SER A 92 -9.17 -16.70 4.86
C SER A 92 -10.00 -16.84 3.58
N LEU A 93 -10.85 -15.85 3.27
CA LEU A 93 -11.68 -15.85 2.07
C LEU A 93 -10.85 -15.73 0.79
N VAL A 94 -9.81 -14.89 0.78
CA VAL A 94 -8.90 -14.77 -0.37
C VAL A 94 -8.19 -16.09 -0.64
N VAL A 95 -7.61 -16.71 0.41
CA VAL A 95 -6.89 -17.98 0.28
C VAL A 95 -7.83 -19.12 -0.16
N SER A 96 -9.11 -19.09 0.23
CA SER A 96 -10.12 -20.06 -0.22
C SER A 96 -10.67 -19.76 -1.62
N GLY A 97 -10.08 -18.83 -2.39
CA GLY A 97 -10.52 -18.47 -3.74
C GLY A 97 -11.78 -17.60 -3.80
N ARG A 98 -12.24 -17.05 -2.67
CA ARG A 98 -13.44 -16.19 -2.56
C ARG A 98 -13.06 -14.72 -2.46
N ALA A 99 -12.33 -14.26 -3.47
CA ALA A 99 -11.62 -12.99 -3.44
C ALA A 99 -12.54 -11.77 -3.20
N ALA A 100 -13.71 -11.72 -3.84
CA ALA A 100 -14.71 -10.65 -3.66
C ALA A 100 -15.30 -10.61 -2.24
N ASP A 101 -15.59 -11.76 -1.63
CA ASP A 101 -16.03 -11.82 -0.23
C ASP A 101 -14.91 -11.35 0.70
N GLY A 102 -13.67 -11.71 0.40
CA GLY A 102 -12.49 -11.29 1.16
C GLY A 102 -12.27 -9.78 1.11
N ALA A 103 -12.46 -9.18 -0.06
CA ALA A 103 -12.41 -7.73 -0.25
C ALA A 103 -13.49 -6.99 0.58
N ALA A 104 -14.72 -7.52 0.60
CA ALA A 104 -15.78 -7.00 1.44
C ALA A 104 -15.41 -7.05 2.94
N ALA A 105 -14.85 -8.17 3.39
CA ALA A 105 -14.37 -8.33 4.77
C ALA A 105 -13.25 -7.34 5.15
N TYR A 106 -12.28 -7.09 4.25
CA TYR A 106 -11.28 -6.05 4.46
C TYR A 106 -11.90 -4.63 4.52
N GLY A 107 -12.96 -4.38 3.75
CA GLY A 107 -13.75 -3.15 3.86
C GLY A 107 -14.39 -2.98 5.24
N HIS A 108 -14.97 -4.04 5.80
CA HIS A 108 -15.48 -4.03 7.17
C HIS A 108 -14.36 -3.81 8.20
N ALA A 109 -13.21 -4.46 8.03
CA ALA A 109 -12.06 -4.27 8.92
C ALA A 109 -11.61 -2.80 8.96
N ALA A 110 -11.51 -2.16 7.78
CA ALA A 110 -11.09 -0.77 7.65
C ALA A 110 -12.07 0.21 8.34
N ALA A 111 -13.37 -0.07 8.29
CA ALA A 111 -14.39 0.76 8.95
C ALA A 111 -14.28 0.78 10.48
N HIS A 112 -13.67 -0.24 11.08
CA HIS A 112 -13.45 -0.34 12.52
C HIS A 112 -12.04 0.06 12.97
N ALA A 113 -11.15 0.39 12.03
CA ALA A 113 -9.75 0.64 12.35
C ALA A 113 -9.59 1.89 13.24
N GLY A 114 -8.89 1.73 14.37
CA GLY A 114 -8.62 2.83 15.30
C GLY A 114 -7.62 3.89 14.80
N SER A 115 -7.04 3.73 13.61
CA SER A 115 -6.14 4.71 13.01
C SER A 115 -6.25 4.76 11.48
N PRO A 116 -5.97 5.93 10.86
CA PRO A 116 -5.96 6.08 9.40
C PRO A 116 -4.97 5.16 8.69
N GLU A 117 -3.78 4.93 9.26
CA GLU A 117 -2.73 4.09 8.68
C GLU A 117 -3.17 2.63 8.61
N LYS A 118 -3.84 2.15 9.67
CA LYS A 118 -4.39 0.79 9.74
C LYS A 118 -5.56 0.64 8.74
N ALA A 119 -6.43 1.63 8.64
CA ALA A 119 -7.50 1.66 7.63
C ALA A 119 -6.93 1.59 6.21
N ALA A 120 -5.90 2.41 5.91
CA ALA A 120 -5.24 2.42 4.62
C ALA A 120 -4.59 1.06 4.29
N ALA A 121 -4.00 0.38 5.26
CA ALA A 121 -3.47 -0.97 5.08
C ALA A 121 -4.56 -1.98 4.68
N LEU A 122 -5.73 -1.91 5.30
CA LEU A 122 -6.84 -2.80 5.01
C LEU A 122 -7.49 -2.49 3.66
N HIS A 123 -7.55 -1.21 3.26
CA HIS A 123 -7.95 -0.83 1.90
C HIS A 123 -7.00 -1.39 0.82
N ARG A 124 -5.70 -1.48 1.11
CA ARG A 124 -4.75 -2.16 0.19
C ARG A 124 -5.06 -3.64 0.05
N MET A 125 -5.28 -4.33 1.17
CA MET A 125 -5.64 -5.75 1.15
C MET A 125 -6.96 -5.99 0.43
N ARG A 126 -7.93 -5.08 0.57
CA ARG A 126 -9.17 -5.08 -0.21
C ARG A 126 -8.92 -4.98 -1.71
N SER A 127 -8.15 -3.99 -2.18
CA SER A 127 -7.85 -3.82 -3.62
C SER A 127 -7.13 -5.04 -4.20
N LEU A 128 -6.18 -5.61 -3.45
CA LEU A 128 -5.53 -6.88 -3.82
C LEU A 128 -6.53 -8.05 -3.94
N ALA A 129 -7.48 -8.14 -3.01
CA ALA A 129 -8.50 -9.18 -2.99
C ALA A 129 -9.57 -9.01 -4.08
N ASP A 130 -9.97 -7.79 -4.42
CA ASP A 130 -10.97 -7.52 -5.48
C ASP A 130 -10.46 -7.95 -6.87
N GLY A 131 -9.17 -8.21 -7.03
CA GLY A 131 -8.59 -8.52 -8.33
C GLY A 131 -8.77 -7.36 -9.33
N ASP A 132 -9.16 -6.16 -8.85
CA ASP A 132 -9.19 -4.88 -9.59
C ASP A 132 -7.76 -4.36 -9.77
N ALA A 133 -6.93 -5.30 -10.22
CA ALA A 133 -5.59 -5.14 -10.68
C ALA A 133 -5.62 -4.33 -11.99
N SER A 134 -5.94 -3.05 -11.90
CA SER A 134 -4.94 -2.11 -12.37
C SER A 134 -4.11 -1.69 -11.16
N PRO A 135 -3.19 -2.57 -10.67
CA PRO A 135 -2.35 -2.26 -9.51
C PRO A 135 -1.59 -0.94 -9.75
N ARG A 136 -1.44 -0.56 -11.02
CA ARG A 136 -0.83 0.67 -11.49
C ARG A 136 -1.61 1.96 -11.14
N ILE A 137 -2.95 2.00 -11.15
CA ILE A 137 -3.72 3.23 -10.81
C ILE A 137 -3.71 3.43 -9.30
N ASP A 138 -3.99 2.38 -8.53
CA ASP A 138 -3.94 2.41 -7.08
C ASP A 138 -2.51 2.66 -6.57
N ASP A 139 -1.48 2.10 -7.23
CA ASP A 139 -0.08 2.42 -6.94
C ASP A 139 0.26 3.88 -7.26
N ALA A 140 -0.26 4.45 -8.35
CA ALA A 140 -0.06 5.86 -8.66
C ALA A 140 -0.72 6.77 -7.62
N ALA A 141 -1.98 6.50 -7.26
CA ALA A 141 -2.69 7.23 -6.21
C ALA A 141 -2.02 7.06 -4.84
N ARG A 142 -1.47 5.88 -4.55
CA ARG A 142 -0.67 5.61 -3.35
C ARG A 142 0.63 6.39 -3.33
N LEU A 143 1.43 6.35 -4.41
CA LEU A 143 2.67 7.11 -4.53
C LEU A 143 2.44 8.61 -4.34
N LEU A 144 1.29 9.13 -4.78
CA LEU A 144 0.88 10.51 -4.56
C LEU A 144 0.52 10.82 -3.10
N ARG A 145 -0.12 9.89 -2.39
CA ARG A 145 -0.40 10.04 -0.95
C ARG A 145 0.86 9.94 -0.11
N ASP A 146 1.70 8.92 -0.35
CA ASP A 146 2.98 8.71 0.35
C ASP A 146 3.90 9.94 0.17
N ALA A 147 3.95 10.48 -1.05
CA ALA A 147 4.63 11.72 -1.36
C ALA A 147 4.13 12.91 -0.55
N ARG A 148 2.81 13.09 -0.46
CA ARG A 148 2.18 14.18 0.29
C ARG A 148 2.48 14.09 1.79
N GLU A 149 2.44 12.89 2.35
CA GLU A 149 2.76 12.67 3.77
C GLU A 149 4.24 12.96 4.07
N ALA A 150 5.15 12.52 3.20
CA ALA A 150 6.58 12.83 3.33
C ALA A 150 6.87 14.35 3.26
N VAL A 151 6.07 15.10 2.49
CA VAL A 151 6.16 16.57 2.41
C VAL A 151 5.59 17.24 3.66
N GLY A 152 4.46 16.75 4.18
CA GLY A 152 3.84 17.28 5.40
C GLY A 152 4.66 17.02 6.68
N ALA A 153 5.48 15.97 6.70
CA ALA A 153 6.37 15.65 7.82
C ALA A 153 7.69 16.45 7.83
N GLY A 154 8.06 17.10 6.71
CA GLY A 154 9.23 17.96 6.63
C GLY A 154 8.92 19.35 7.22
N ALA A 155 9.48 19.63 8.39
CA ALA A 155 9.28 20.89 9.12
C ALA A 155 9.51 22.17 8.26
N PRO A 156 8.78 23.27 8.53
CA PRO A 156 8.86 24.50 7.76
C PRO A 156 10.22 25.20 7.98
N GLY A 157 11.17 24.96 7.10
CA GLY A 157 12.29 25.87 6.90
C GLY A 157 11.77 27.17 6.29
N THR A 158 12.26 28.32 6.73
CA THR A 158 11.87 29.65 6.26
C THR A 158 12.06 29.80 4.75
N VAL A 159 10.98 29.63 3.99
CA VAL A 159 10.94 29.86 2.54
C VAL A 159 10.32 31.23 2.27
N GLY A 160 10.91 32.00 1.35
CA GLY A 160 10.37 33.29 0.93
C GLY A 160 8.95 33.16 0.35
N ALA A 161 8.15 34.23 0.42
CA ALA A 161 6.73 34.23 0.06
C ALA A 161 6.42 33.63 -1.33
N GLY A 162 7.32 33.76 -2.30
CA GLY A 162 7.17 33.14 -3.63
C GLY A 162 7.32 31.61 -3.63
N ALA A 163 8.18 31.06 -2.79
CA ALA A 163 8.38 29.62 -2.68
C ALA A 163 7.26 28.94 -1.86
N ALA A 164 6.70 29.64 -0.87
CA ALA A 164 5.49 29.18 -0.17
C ALA A 164 4.29 29.07 -1.11
N GLY A 165 4.13 30.04 -2.02
CA GLY A 165 3.12 29.96 -3.08
C GLY A 165 3.32 28.76 -3.99
N ALA A 166 4.54 28.55 -4.50
CA ALA A 166 4.84 27.44 -5.40
C ALA A 166 4.63 26.05 -4.74
N ALA A 167 4.97 25.90 -3.45
CA ALA A 167 4.70 24.67 -2.70
C ALA A 167 3.19 24.39 -2.59
N MET A 168 2.37 25.40 -2.23
CA MET A 168 0.92 25.26 -2.17
C MET A 168 0.31 24.87 -3.52
N HIS A 169 0.79 25.44 -4.63
CA HIS A 169 0.32 25.06 -5.97
C HIS A 169 0.71 23.61 -6.32
N ALA A 170 1.88 23.14 -5.88
CA ALA A 170 2.27 21.75 -6.07
C ALA A 170 1.33 20.79 -5.32
N ASP A 171 0.97 21.11 -4.07
CA ASP A 171 0.05 20.30 -3.27
C ASP A 171 -1.37 20.28 -3.85
N LEU A 172 -1.88 21.43 -4.31
CA LEU A 172 -3.18 21.51 -4.97
C LEU A 172 -3.22 20.69 -6.27
N ALA A 173 -2.15 20.76 -7.07
CA ALA A 173 -2.04 19.94 -8.28
C ALA A 173 -1.97 18.44 -7.95
N PHE A 174 -1.33 18.03 -6.85
CA PHE A 174 -1.37 16.64 -6.40
C PHE A 174 -2.75 16.17 -5.94
N LEU A 175 -3.52 17.02 -5.27
CA LEU A 175 -4.91 16.74 -4.93
C LEU A 175 -5.78 16.58 -6.18
N ALA A 176 -5.61 17.47 -7.16
CA ALA A 176 -6.31 17.39 -8.44
C ALA A 176 -5.93 16.10 -9.21
N ALA A 177 -4.65 15.73 -9.21
CA ALA A 177 -4.18 14.48 -9.79
C ALA A 177 -4.80 13.24 -9.12
N THR A 178 -4.86 13.23 -7.78
CA THR A 178 -5.47 12.13 -7.01
C THR A 178 -6.93 11.97 -7.38
N ARG A 179 -7.68 13.08 -7.42
CA ARG A 179 -9.08 13.08 -7.84
C ARG A 179 -9.26 12.58 -9.27
N ALA A 180 -8.40 13.01 -10.20
CA ALA A 180 -8.46 12.55 -11.59
C ALA A 180 -8.18 11.04 -11.71
N LEU A 181 -7.29 10.48 -10.88
CA LEU A 181 -7.08 9.03 -10.80
C LEU A 181 -8.31 8.29 -10.26
N ASP A 182 -8.94 8.82 -9.21
CA ASP A 182 -10.19 8.25 -8.67
C ASP A 182 -11.32 8.26 -9.73
N GLU A 183 -11.37 9.31 -10.56
CA GLU A 183 -12.28 9.45 -11.70
C GLU A 183 -11.84 8.63 -12.94
N ARG A 184 -10.71 7.91 -12.88
CA ARG A 184 -10.08 7.16 -13.99
C ARG A 184 -9.73 8.00 -15.22
N ASP A 185 -9.54 9.32 -15.05
CA ASP A 185 -9.09 10.25 -16.10
C ASP A 185 -7.55 10.37 -16.10
N LEU A 186 -6.90 9.37 -16.71
CA LEU A 186 -5.44 9.28 -16.76
C LEU A 186 -4.76 10.48 -17.47
N PRO A 187 -5.26 10.97 -18.63
CA PRO A 187 -4.67 12.16 -19.26
C PRO A 187 -4.70 13.40 -18.36
N ARG A 188 -5.81 13.63 -17.65
CA ARG A 188 -5.91 14.73 -16.69
C ARG A 188 -4.99 14.52 -15.50
N ALA A 189 -4.95 13.32 -14.91
CA ALA A 189 -4.04 13.00 -13.81
C ALA A 189 -2.58 13.29 -14.20
N LEU A 190 -2.16 12.90 -15.41
CA LEU A 190 -0.81 13.17 -15.91
C LEU A 190 -0.54 14.67 -16.07
N ALA A 191 -1.50 15.45 -16.57
CA ALA A 191 -1.38 16.90 -16.71
C ALA A 191 -1.21 17.59 -15.35
N GLU A 192 -1.98 17.18 -14.35
CA GLU A 192 -1.91 17.70 -12.98
C GLU A 192 -0.59 17.33 -12.30
N ILE A 193 -0.12 16.08 -12.42
CA ILE A 193 1.19 15.68 -11.88
C ILE A 193 2.33 16.49 -12.51
N ARG A 194 2.27 16.75 -13.81
CA ARG A 194 3.25 17.62 -14.49
C ARG A 194 3.18 19.06 -13.98
N SER A 195 1.98 19.55 -13.63
CA SER A 195 1.85 20.86 -12.99
C SER A 195 2.46 20.86 -11.60
N ALA A 196 2.19 19.84 -10.79
CA ALA A 196 2.78 19.68 -9.46
C ALA A 196 4.32 19.67 -9.54
N ARG A 197 4.89 18.94 -10.50
CA ARG A 197 6.33 18.90 -10.75
C ARG A 197 6.92 20.26 -11.10
N ARG A 198 6.26 21.03 -11.97
CA ARG A 198 6.70 22.39 -12.34
C ARG A 198 6.69 23.32 -11.12
N HIS A 199 5.57 23.36 -10.40
CA HIS A 199 5.45 24.18 -9.20
C HIS A 199 6.46 23.79 -8.11
N ALA A 200 6.72 22.49 -7.93
CA ALA A 200 7.75 22.01 -7.02
C ALA A 200 9.15 22.49 -7.43
N LEU A 201 9.47 22.48 -8.73
CA LEU A 201 10.74 22.98 -9.24
C LEU A 201 10.88 24.50 -9.05
N ASP A 202 9.83 25.26 -9.36
CA ASP A 202 9.79 26.72 -9.19
C ASP A 202 9.97 27.12 -7.72
N GLY A 203 9.34 26.35 -6.82
CA GLY A 203 9.48 26.49 -5.36
C GLY A 203 10.77 25.89 -4.79
N ARG A 204 11.63 25.29 -5.61
CA ARG A 204 12.83 24.54 -5.21
C ARG A 204 12.54 23.46 -4.15
N ALA A 205 11.34 22.89 -4.17
CA ALA A 205 10.90 21.86 -3.26
C ALA A 205 11.30 20.48 -3.82
N VAL A 206 12.48 20.01 -3.41
CA VAL A 206 13.10 18.77 -3.93
C VAL A 206 12.24 17.54 -3.68
N LEU A 207 11.65 17.40 -2.48
CA LEU A 207 10.80 16.25 -2.13
C LEU A 207 9.52 16.19 -2.99
N PRO A 208 8.68 17.27 -3.07
CA PRO A 208 7.54 17.29 -3.99
C PRO A 208 7.92 17.04 -5.46
N TYR A 209 9.10 17.51 -5.89
CA TYR A 209 9.57 17.28 -7.25
C TYR A 209 9.86 15.80 -7.53
N ILE A 210 10.56 15.12 -6.61
CA ILE A 210 10.84 13.69 -6.69
C ILE A 210 9.54 12.90 -6.77
N ALA A 211 8.62 13.19 -5.86
CA ALA A 211 7.30 12.59 -5.81
C ALA A 211 6.56 12.71 -7.16
N ALA A 212 6.52 13.93 -7.72
CA ALA A 212 5.83 14.18 -8.97
C ALA A 212 6.50 13.44 -10.14
N ALA A 213 7.83 13.34 -10.16
CA ALA A 213 8.54 12.59 -11.19
C ALA A 213 8.23 11.09 -11.12
N VAL A 214 8.16 10.50 -9.92
CA VAL A 214 7.82 9.09 -9.73
C VAL A 214 6.36 8.81 -10.09
N ALA A 215 5.44 9.68 -9.67
CA ALA A 215 4.02 9.57 -10.03
C ALA A 215 3.80 9.74 -11.53
N GLU A 216 4.48 10.70 -12.18
CA GLU A 216 4.42 10.90 -13.63
C GLU A 216 4.89 9.65 -14.36
N SER A 217 5.93 8.98 -13.86
CA SER A 217 6.39 7.72 -14.43
C SER A 217 5.33 6.63 -14.38
N ALA A 218 4.63 6.49 -13.24
CA ALA A 218 3.61 5.48 -13.06
C ALA A 218 2.38 5.74 -13.96
N VAL A 219 1.92 7.00 -14.04
CA VAL A 219 0.76 7.37 -14.87
C VAL A 219 1.08 7.32 -16.36
N ALA A 220 2.29 7.69 -16.78
CA ALA A 220 2.71 7.52 -18.16
C ALA A 220 2.78 6.04 -18.56
N GLU A 221 3.26 5.16 -17.68
CA GLU A 221 3.27 3.71 -17.91
C GLU A 221 1.84 3.16 -18.08
N LEU A 222 0.89 3.65 -17.27
CA LEU A 222 -0.52 3.30 -17.37
C LEU A 222 -1.15 3.63 -18.73
N ILE A 223 -0.80 4.78 -19.28
CA ILE A 223 -1.30 5.26 -20.57
C ILE A 223 -0.57 4.57 -21.75
N GLY A 224 0.50 3.82 -21.47
CA GLY A 224 1.32 3.17 -22.49
C GLY A 224 2.37 4.08 -23.13
N ASP A 225 2.66 5.25 -22.52
CA ASP A 225 3.74 6.14 -22.95
C ASP A 225 5.05 5.77 -22.24
N ASP A 226 5.70 4.72 -22.75
CA ASP A 226 6.96 4.21 -22.22
C ASP A 226 8.07 5.29 -22.20
N VAL A 227 8.06 6.18 -23.19
CA VAL A 227 9.09 7.21 -23.33
C VAL A 227 8.92 8.28 -22.24
N ALA A 228 7.69 8.70 -21.97
CA ALA A 228 7.42 9.61 -20.87
C ALA A 228 7.65 8.95 -19.51
N ALA A 229 7.28 7.68 -19.35
CA ALA A 229 7.50 6.96 -18.10
C ALA A 229 8.99 6.89 -17.72
N TYR A 230 9.83 6.36 -18.61
CA TYR A 230 11.29 6.37 -18.41
C TYR A 230 11.84 7.80 -18.31
N GLY A 231 11.39 8.69 -19.20
CA GLY A 231 11.89 10.05 -19.30
C GLY A 231 11.67 10.87 -18.03
N SER A 232 10.56 10.63 -17.32
CA SER A 232 10.27 11.31 -16.06
C SER A 232 11.31 10.97 -14.98
N LEU A 233 11.62 9.68 -14.78
CA LEU A 233 12.62 9.21 -13.81
C LEU A 233 14.03 9.65 -14.20
N ALA A 234 14.40 9.52 -15.49
CA ALA A 234 15.72 9.91 -15.97
C ALA A 234 15.97 11.42 -15.83
N THR A 235 14.94 12.23 -16.12
CA THR A 235 15.00 13.69 -15.91
C THR A 235 15.04 14.01 -14.42
N GLY A 236 14.24 13.30 -13.60
CA GLY A 236 14.26 13.43 -12.15
C GLY A 236 15.65 13.19 -11.55
N TYR A 237 16.29 12.09 -11.96
CA TYR A 237 17.66 11.75 -11.59
C TYR A 237 18.66 12.86 -11.94
N ALA A 238 18.60 13.41 -13.15
CA ALA A 238 19.50 14.48 -13.56
C ALA A 238 19.26 15.77 -12.75
N THR A 239 18.00 16.23 -12.69
CA THR A 239 17.65 17.49 -12.02
C THR A 239 17.97 17.45 -10.53
N VAL A 240 17.63 16.36 -9.83
CA VAL A 240 17.94 16.23 -8.39
C VAL A 240 19.44 16.11 -8.19
N GLY A 241 20.15 15.42 -9.10
CA GLY A 241 21.62 15.33 -9.07
C GLY A 241 22.30 16.70 -9.15
N ASP A 242 21.76 17.61 -9.95
CA ASP A 242 22.26 18.98 -10.10
C ASP A 242 21.98 19.85 -8.87
N VAL A 243 20.90 19.58 -8.12
CA VAL A 243 20.46 20.40 -6.97
C VAL A 243 21.06 19.92 -5.64
N VAL A 244 21.04 18.61 -5.38
CA VAL A 244 21.41 18.03 -4.07
C VAL A 244 22.57 17.03 -4.14
N GLY A 245 23.14 16.82 -5.33
CA GLY A 245 24.27 15.92 -5.55
C GLY A 245 23.89 14.53 -6.08
N LYS A 246 24.86 13.90 -6.74
CA LYS A 246 24.66 12.64 -7.49
C LYS A 246 24.30 11.44 -6.60
N GLU A 247 24.87 11.36 -5.40
CA GLU A 247 24.66 10.24 -4.48
C GLU A 247 23.20 10.17 -4.00
N LEU A 248 22.67 11.30 -3.52
CA LEU A 248 21.28 11.38 -3.07
C LEU A 248 20.30 11.11 -4.23
N SER A 249 20.58 11.65 -5.41
CA SER A 249 19.79 11.37 -6.61
C SER A 249 19.77 9.87 -6.98
N ALA A 250 20.93 9.20 -6.91
CA ALA A 250 21.01 7.76 -7.16
C ALA A 250 20.19 6.95 -6.16
N SER A 251 20.34 7.24 -4.86
CA SER A 251 19.56 6.57 -3.80
C SER A 251 18.05 6.72 -3.99
N THR A 252 17.60 7.82 -4.59
CA THR A 252 16.19 8.11 -4.83
C THR A 252 15.63 7.41 -6.08
N PHE A 253 16.35 7.47 -7.20
CA PHE A 253 15.81 7.07 -8.51
C PHE A 253 16.30 5.71 -9.02
N GLU A 254 17.37 5.14 -8.48
CA GLU A 254 17.89 3.84 -8.91
C GLU A 254 16.86 2.72 -8.64
N GLY A 255 16.28 2.68 -7.45
CA GLY A 255 15.22 1.72 -7.10
C GLY A 255 14.03 1.76 -8.07
N PRO A 256 13.39 2.93 -8.29
CA PRO A 256 12.34 3.09 -9.31
C PRO A 256 12.77 2.64 -10.73
N LEU A 257 13.97 3.00 -11.19
CA LEU A 257 14.48 2.61 -12.51
C LEU A 257 14.72 1.10 -12.64
N VAL A 258 15.27 0.47 -11.61
CA VAL A 258 15.47 -0.99 -11.56
C VAL A 258 14.13 -1.71 -11.61
N ARG A 259 13.16 -1.30 -10.78
CA ARG A 259 11.82 -1.88 -10.78
C ARG A 259 11.12 -1.71 -12.14
N LEU A 260 11.29 -0.55 -12.79
CA LEU A 260 10.73 -0.31 -14.13
C LEU A 260 11.35 -1.27 -15.15
N ARG A 261 12.67 -1.47 -15.12
CA ARG A 261 13.40 -2.41 -15.98
C ARG A 261 12.96 -3.85 -15.76
N GLU A 262 12.82 -4.27 -14.50
CA GLU A 262 12.38 -5.63 -14.16
C GLU A 262 10.97 -5.91 -14.66
N ARG A 263 10.02 -4.98 -14.44
CA ARG A 263 8.64 -5.12 -14.92
C ARG A 263 8.54 -5.15 -16.44
N TRP A 264 9.31 -4.32 -17.13
CA TRP A 264 9.23 -4.19 -18.59
C TRP A 264 10.04 -5.22 -19.35
N GLY A 265 11.03 -5.84 -18.69
CA GLY A 265 12.07 -6.61 -19.35
C GLY A 265 13.08 -5.71 -20.07
N HIS A 266 14.21 -6.32 -20.45
CA HIS A 266 15.37 -5.61 -21.00
C HIS A 266 15.03 -4.83 -22.29
N ASP A 267 14.33 -5.45 -23.23
CA ASP A 267 14.14 -4.89 -24.56
C ASP A 267 13.23 -3.66 -24.57
N ARG A 268 12.11 -3.72 -23.83
CA ARG A 268 11.16 -2.59 -23.72
C ARG A 268 11.82 -1.41 -23.03
N PHE A 269 12.54 -1.65 -21.94
CA PHE A 269 13.30 -0.60 -21.25
C PHE A 269 14.38 0.02 -22.15
N ALA A 270 15.15 -0.80 -22.87
CA ALA A 270 16.18 -0.31 -23.78
C ALA A 270 15.60 0.53 -24.93
N ARG A 271 14.44 0.13 -25.49
CA ARG A 271 13.74 0.93 -26.50
C ARG A 271 13.28 2.28 -25.95
N ALA A 272 12.62 2.30 -24.79
CA ALA A 272 12.14 3.51 -24.15
C ALA A 272 13.29 4.49 -23.84
N LYS A 273 14.40 3.97 -23.31
CA LYS A 273 15.63 4.72 -23.05
C LYS A 273 16.20 5.36 -24.31
N ARG A 274 16.39 4.59 -25.37
CA ARG A 274 16.92 5.11 -26.66
C ARG A 274 16.03 6.22 -27.22
N ALA A 275 14.72 6.00 -27.24
CA ALA A 275 13.76 6.98 -27.75
C ALA A 275 13.78 8.30 -26.95
N TYR A 276 13.92 8.22 -25.62
CA TYR A 276 14.11 9.40 -24.77
C TYR A 276 15.41 10.14 -25.08
N GLU A 277 16.53 9.41 -25.19
CA GLU A 277 17.85 9.99 -25.48
C GLU A 277 17.88 10.66 -26.86
N ASP A 278 17.27 10.05 -27.87
CA ASP A 278 17.09 10.62 -29.20
C ASP A 278 16.32 11.93 -29.17
N ARG A 279 15.19 11.96 -28.44
CA ARG A 279 14.39 13.17 -28.25
C ARG A 279 15.20 14.28 -27.59
N ARG A 280 15.96 13.96 -26.55
CA ARG A 280 16.83 14.91 -25.84
C ARG A 280 17.97 15.43 -26.73
N ARG A 281 18.56 14.59 -27.58
CA ARG A 281 19.58 15.01 -28.55
C ARG A 281 19.02 16.02 -29.55
N ARG A 282 17.85 15.75 -30.13
CA ARG A 282 17.21 16.66 -31.08
C ARG A 282 16.91 18.03 -30.45
N ALA A 283 16.39 18.03 -29.22
CA ALA A 283 16.06 19.25 -28.49
C ALA A 283 17.28 20.12 -28.11
N ARG A 284 18.51 19.62 -28.22
CA ARG A 284 19.75 20.39 -27.96
C ARG A 284 20.31 21.06 -29.21
N VAL A 285 19.87 20.65 -30.40
CA VAL A 285 20.37 21.14 -31.69
C VAL A 285 19.50 22.28 -32.22
N THR A 286 18.24 22.33 -31.81
CA THR A 286 17.33 23.48 -31.95
C THR A 286 17.54 24.48 -30.83
#